data_AF-A0A444TXG7-F1
#
_entry.id   AF-A0A444TXG7-F1
#
_cell.length_a   1.000
_cell.length_b   1.000
_cell.length_c   1.000
_cell.angle_alpha   90.00
_cell.angle_beta   90.00
_cell.angle_gamma   90.00
#
_symmetry.space_group_name_H-M   'P 1'
#
loop_
_entity.id
_entity.type
_entity.pdbx_description
1 polymer ?
#
loop_
_entity_poly.entity_id
_entity_poly.type
_entity_poly.pdbx_seq_one_letter_code
_entity_poly.pdbx_strand_id
1 'polypeptide(L)'
;MVDTHIHASQYSYMGTGLDMPLLQWLNTYTFPAELKYNKTEFAEEVYNKVVKRTLKNGTTTACYFATIHTDSTLLLGEIADKIGQRALVGKVCMDINNTVEEYKETTEESSHISENTEEVQIVKEMFPDCKSYTDVYNKYNLLTNKTVMAHGCHLTDKELDIFNQRGAAISHCPNSNLSLCSGLLDVRNVLKHKVKIGLGTDVSGGYSPSMLDAMRRALDTSKALTIQTSGYETLTYKEVFRLATLGGSQALALEDTIGNFEVGKDFDAVLVSPSIPGGPFDVFAGDTFEVMYFSSLFPYVVLICFLVRALLLKGSVDGISHMFTPKLEIMLEPKVWREAATQVFFALGLGFGGVIAFSSYNKRDNNCHFDAVLVSFINFFTSVLATLVVFAVLGFKANIMNEKCVAL
;
A
#
# COMPACT_ATOMS: atom_id res chain seq x y z
N MET A 1 8.31 7.69 2.74
CA MET A 1 6.93 8.19 3.00
C MET A 1 7.00 9.29 4.05
N VAL A 2 6.02 10.19 4.05
CA VAL A 2 5.98 11.36 4.95
C VAL A 2 4.89 11.16 6.00
N ASP A 3 5.29 11.17 7.27
CA ASP A 3 4.38 11.14 8.43
C ASP A 3 4.21 12.57 8.96
N THR A 4 3.01 13.13 8.85
CA THR A 4 2.78 14.55 9.15
C THR A 4 2.42 14.84 10.61
N HIS A 5 2.24 13.81 11.45
CA HIS A 5 2.01 13.97 12.89
C HIS A 5 2.22 12.64 13.65
N ILE A 6 3.16 12.64 14.60
CA ILE A 6 3.46 11.51 15.48
C ILE A 6 4.10 12.00 16.79
N HIS A 7 3.63 11.54 17.96
CA HIS A 7 4.30 11.81 19.23
C HIS A 7 5.38 10.75 19.49
N ALA A 8 6.65 11.16 19.38
CA ALA A 8 7.81 10.31 19.63
C ALA A 8 7.85 9.80 21.07
N SER A 9 7.43 10.66 22.01
CA SER A 9 7.38 10.44 23.46
C SER A 9 6.39 9.33 23.86
N GLN A 10 5.35 9.13 23.06
CA GLN A 10 4.26 8.22 23.40
C GLN A 10 4.45 6.79 22.87
N TYR A 11 5.45 6.57 22.01
CA TYR A 11 5.74 5.27 21.41
C TYR A 11 5.96 4.12 22.43
N SER A 12 6.33 4.45 23.67
CA SER A 12 6.53 3.46 24.75
C SER A 12 5.27 2.73 25.21
N TYR A 13 4.06 3.27 24.97
CA TYR A 13 2.77 2.67 25.35
C TYR A 13 1.75 2.63 24.20
N MET A 14 2.20 2.79 22.95
CA MET A 14 1.42 2.71 21.71
C MET A 14 0.35 1.62 21.72
N GLY A 15 -0.92 2.01 21.57
CA GLY A 15 -2.07 1.09 21.56
C GLY A 15 -2.66 0.72 22.92
N THR A 16 -2.22 1.36 24.02
CA THR A 16 -2.78 1.13 25.37
C THR A 16 -3.99 2.02 25.63
N GLY A 17 -5.07 1.46 26.21
CA GLY A 17 -6.20 2.22 26.76
C GLY A 17 -7.11 2.91 25.72
N LEU A 18 -7.09 2.46 24.47
CA LEU A 18 -7.84 3.06 23.35
C LEU A 18 -9.37 2.89 23.47
N ASP A 19 -9.85 2.18 24.48
CA ASP A 19 -11.25 2.09 24.89
C ASP A 19 -11.74 3.29 25.72
N MET A 20 -10.85 4.24 26.05
CA MET A 20 -11.16 5.46 26.81
C MET A 20 -11.34 6.71 25.92
N PRO A 21 -12.20 7.67 26.28
CA PRO A 21 -12.24 8.99 25.65
C PRO A 21 -10.92 9.75 25.81
N LEU A 22 -10.56 10.62 24.85
CA LEU A 22 -9.26 11.30 24.82
C LEU A 22 -8.89 11.97 26.14
N LEU A 23 -9.77 12.79 26.74
CA LEU A 23 -9.43 13.52 27.95
C LEU A 23 -9.16 12.59 29.14
N GLN A 24 -9.84 11.43 29.21
CA GLN A 24 -9.54 10.40 30.21
C GLN A 24 -8.21 9.70 29.90
N TRP A 25 -7.97 9.39 28.63
CA TRP A 25 -6.75 8.70 28.16
C TRP A 25 -5.48 9.53 28.37
N LEU A 26 -5.50 10.83 28.02
CA LEU A 26 -4.40 11.77 28.22
C LEU A 26 -3.97 11.83 29.69
N ASN A 27 -4.96 11.90 30.58
CA ASN A 27 -4.76 11.97 32.03
C ASN A 27 -4.29 10.63 32.64
N THR A 28 -4.75 9.50 32.08
CA THR A 28 -4.42 8.16 32.60
C THR A 28 -3.04 7.66 32.11
N TYR A 29 -2.68 7.95 30.86
CA TYR A 29 -1.48 7.40 30.22
C TYR A 29 -0.49 8.47 29.77
N THR A 30 -0.94 9.50 29.05
CA THR A 30 -0.04 10.43 28.33
C THR A 30 0.77 11.32 29.27
N PHE A 31 0.15 12.15 30.10
CA PHE A 31 0.91 13.03 30.99
C PHE A 31 1.82 12.25 31.97
N PRO A 32 1.38 11.12 32.59
CA PRO A 32 2.25 10.27 33.41
C PRO A 32 3.35 9.51 32.63
N ALA A 33 3.27 9.42 31.30
CA ALA A 33 4.32 8.85 30.46
C ALA A 33 5.30 9.93 29.98
N GLU A 34 4.80 11.07 29.51
CA GLU A 34 5.62 12.17 29.01
C GLU A 34 6.45 12.85 30.11
N LEU A 35 5.95 12.94 31.35
CA LEU A 35 6.73 13.42 32.52
C LEU A 35 8.05 12.65 32.75
N LYS A 36 8.14 11.39 32.30
CA LYS A 36 9.37 10.57 32.44
C LYS A 36 10.51 11.07 31.53
N TYR A 37 10.22 11.87 30.52
CA TYR A 37 11.22 12.45 29.60
C TYR A 37 12.00 13.62 30.19
N ASN A 38 11.77 13.98 31.46
CA ASN A 38 12.72 14.78 32.25
C ASN A 38 14.05 14.02 32.48
N LYS A 39 14.10 12.72 32.19
CA LYS A 39 15.31 11.89 32.21
C LYS A 39 15.76 11.56 30.79
N THR A 40 16.91 12.10 30.38
CA THR A 40 17.43 11.98 29.02
C THR A 40 17.81 10.55 28.65
N GLU A 41 18.11 9.68 29.61
CA GLU A 41 18.41 8.26 29.35
C GLU A 41 17.16 7.48 28.92
N PHE A 42 16.01 7.77 29.55
CA PHE A 42 14.72 7.20 29.14
C PHE A 42 14.28 7.76 27.78
N ALA A 43 14.52 9.05 27.56
CA ALA A 43 14.31 9.70 26.27
C ALA A 43 15.16 9.04 25.16
N GLU A 44 16.47 8.84 25.37
CA GLU A 44 17.35 8.19 24.42
C GLU A 44 16.84 6.78 24.07
N GLU A 45 16.43 5.99 25.06
CA GLU A 45 15.96 4.62 24.86
C GLU A 45 14.71 4.56 23.96
N VAL A 46 13.70 5.41 24.20
CA VAL A 46 12.46 5.39 23.42
C VAL A 46 12.65 6.05 22.05
N TYR A 47 13.36 7.17 21.97
CA TYR A 47 13.61 7.89 20.71
C TYR A 47 14.47 7.07 19.74
N ASN A 48 15.48 6.34 20.23
CA ASN A 48 16.22 5.36 19.40
C ASN A 48 15.30 4.28 18.83
N LYS A 49 14.26 3.86 19.55
CA LYS A 49 13.34 2.81 19.10
C LYS A 49 12.32 3.34 18.10
N VAL A 50 11.73 4.53 18.32
CA VAL A 50 10.71 5.08 17.42
C VAL A 50 11.29 5.46 16.06
N VAL A 51 12.43 6.17 16.01
CA VAL A 51 13.09 6.57 14.74
C VAL A 51 13.47 5.33 13.90
N LYS A 52 14.06 4.30 14.54
CA LYS A 52 14.39 3.03 13.87
C LYS A 52 13.12 2.25 13.44
N ARG A 53 12.00 2.40 14.17
CA ARG A 53 10.72 1.76 13.82
C ARG A 53 10.01 2.45 12.67
N THR A 54 9.99 3.78 12.61
CA THR A 54 9.34 4.54 11.52
C THR A 54 10.13 4.35 10.22
N LEU A 55 11.47 4.42 10.25
CA LEU A 55 12.32 4.04 9.12
C LEU A 55 12.07 2.60 8.64
N LYS A 56 11.97 1.62 9.56
CA LYS A 56 11.65 0.22 9.20
C LYS A 56 10.24 0.06 8.59
N ASN A 57 9.34 1.03 8.78
CA ASN A 57 8.03 1.09 8.11
C ASN A 57 8.04 1.93 6.80
N GLY A 58 9.19 2.45 6.38
CA GLY A 58 9.31 3.29 5.18
C GLY A 58 8.94 4.76 5.38
N THR A 59 8.82 5.23 6.62
CA THR A 59 8.73 6.66 6.94
C THR A 59 10.13 7.27 6.82
N THR A 60 10.35 8.06 5.78
CA THR A 60 11.63 8.73 5.47
C THR A 60 11.66 10.16 6.03
N THR A 61 10.47 10.76 6.21
CA THR A 61 10.28 12.07 6.80
C THR A 61 9.20 12.02 7.88
N ALA A 62 9.43 12.61 9.05
CA ALA A 62 8.46 12.64 10.15
C ALA A 62 8.35 14.03 10.80
N CYS A 63 7.14 14.43 11.17
CA CYS A 63 6.88 15.56 12.06
C CYS A 63 6.63 15.05 13.48
N TYR A 64 7.65 15.17 14.33
CA TYR A 64 7.67 14.61 15.67
C TYR A 64 7.30 15.63 16.74
N PHE A 65 6.30 15.28 17.54
CA PHE A 65 6.02 15.92 18.82
C PHE A 65 6.85 15.21 19.91
N ALA A 66 7.58 15.99 20.71
CA ALA A 66 8.43 15.49 21.79
C ALA A 66 7.71 15.55 23.16
N THR A 67 8.22 16.35 24.10
CA THR A 67 7.59 16.67 25.40
C THR A 67 7.89 18.13 25.75
N ILE A 68 7.43 18.64 26.89
CA ILE A 68 7.78 20.00 27.34
C ILE A 68 9.29 20.19 27.61
N HIS A 69 10.03 19.10 27.85
CA HIS A 69 11.44 19.13 28.22
C HIS A 69 12.35 19.45 27.03
N THR A 70 13.12 20.54 27.12
CA THR A 70 14.02 21.02 26.06
C THR A 70 15.13 20.03 25.72
N ASP A 71 15.88 19.53 26.71
CA ASP A 71 17.05 18.68 26.47
C ASP A 71 16.69 17.37 25.76
N SER A 72 15.61 16.72 26.20
CA SER A 72 15.07 15.53 25.54
C SER A 72 14.52 15.84 24.13
N THR A 73 14.00 17.04 23.89
CA THR A 73 13.56 17.46 22.55
C THR A 73 14.75 17.65 21.61
N LEU A 74 15.85 18.27 22.06
CA LEU A 74 17.09 18.40 21.30
C LEU A 74 17.70 17.02 20.98
N LEU A 75 17.74 16.13 21.97
CA LEU A 75 18.20 14.75 21.84
C LEU A 75 17.42 13.94 20.79
N LEU A 76 16.11 14.17 20.62
CA LEU A 76 15.34 13.55 19.53
C LEU A 76 15.82 14.04 18.14
N GLY A 77 16.16 15.32 18.02
CA GLY A 77 16.78 15.87 16.81
C GLY A 77 18.14 15.23 16.51
N GLU A 78 19.02 15.14 17.50
CA GLU A 78 20.32 14.47 17.38
C GLU A 78 20.18 12.99 17.00
N ILE A 79 19.21 12.28 17.57
CA ILE A 79 18.93 10.87 17.25
C ILE A 79 18.41 10.71 15.81
N ALA A 80 17.55 11.61 15.34
CA ALA A 80 17.05 11.58 13.97
C ALA A 80 18.17 11.81 12.94
N ASP A 81 19.01 12.84 13.15
CA ASP A 81 20.16 13.16 12.29
C ASP A 81 21.20 12.02 12.27
N LYS A 82 21.61 11.54 13.46
CA LYS A 82 22.56 10.43 13.64
C LYS A 82 22.12 9.10 13.01
N ILE A 83 20.81 8.90 12.82
CA ILE A 83 20.24 7.72 12.14
C ILE A 83 19.96 8.00 10.65
N GLY A 84 19.95 9.26 10.22
CA GLY A 84 19.69 9.67 8.84
C GLY A 84 18.20 9.75 8.47
N GLN A 85 17.31 10.04 9.44
CA GLN A 85 15.90 10.34 9.15
C GLN A 85 15.68 11.85 9.07
N ARG A 86 14.99 12.32 8.03
CA ARG A 86 14.55 13.72 7.92
C ARG A 86 13.46 13.97 8.95
N ALA A 87 13.68 14.86 9.91
CA ALA A 87 12.72 15.15 10.97
C ALA A 87 12.44 16.65 11.11
N LEU A 88 11.18 16.97 11.42
CA LEU A 88 10.81 18.22 12.08
C LEU A 88 10.53 17.84 13.52
N VAL A 89 11.23 18.44 14.49
CA VAL A 89 11.09 18.09 15.91
C VAL A 89 10.57 19.30 16.68
N GLY A 90 9.36 19.18 17.24
CA GLY A 90 8.72 20.20 18.05
C GLY A 90 8.83 19.88 19.54
N LYS A 91 9.26 20.86 20.34
CA LYS A 91 9.01 20.86 21.79
C LYS A 91 7.49 20.92 21.98
N VAL A 92 6.94 20.06 22.83
CA VAL A 92 5.54 20.24 23.25
C VAL A 92 5.51 21.45 24.18
N CYS A 93 4.36 22.12 24.24
CA CYS A 93 4.20 23.35 24.99
C CYS A 93 2.88 23.32 25.75
N MET A 94 2.94 23.37 27.08
CA MET A 94 1.77 23.31 27.94
C MET A 94 2.03 23.95 29.30
N ASP A 95 1.54 25.16 29.49
CA ASP A 95 1.59 25.92 30.76
C ASP A 95 0.33 25.72 31.63
N ILE A 96 -0.75 25.21 31.05
CA ILE A 96 -2.00 24.89 31.76
C ILE A 96 -2.19 23.37 31.81
N ASN A 97 -1.77 22.76 32.93
CA ASN A 97 -2.14 21.39 33.30
C ASN A 97 -2.67 21.36 34.74
N ASN A 98 -3.93 20.94 34.90
CA ASN A 98 -4.63 20.87 36.19
C ASN A 98 -4.77 19.42 36.71
N THR A 99 -4.29 18.42 35.96
CA THR A 99 -4.41 17.01 36.35
C THR A 99 -3.06 16.38 36.69
N VAL A 100 -1.97 16.84 36.05
CA VAL A 100 -0.60 16.54 36.46
C VAL A 100 0.14 17.87 36.63
N GLU A 101 0.10 18.45 37.83
CA GLU A 101 0.69 19.77 38.11
C GLU A 101 2.22 19.80 37.93
N GLU A 102 2.89 18.64 38.01
CA GLU A 102 4.31 18.48 37.74
C GLU A 102 4.66 18.43 36.24
N TYR A 103 3.66 18.26 35.37
CA TYR A 103 3.83 18.22 33.91
C TYR A 103 3.16 19.42 33.25
N LYS A 104 3.72 20.60 33.54
CA LYS A 104 3.51 21.88 32.86
C LYS A 104 4.76 22.76 33.00
N GLU A 105 4.89 23.72 32.11
CA GLU A 105 5.90 24.78 32.16
C GLU A 105 5.25 26.13 32.54
N THR A 106 5.99 27.23 32.47
CA THR A 106 5.40 28.57 32.63
C THR A 106 4.87 29.11 31.29
N THR A 107 3.95 30.08 31.34
CA THR A 107 3.44 30.76 30.12
C THR A 107 4.55 31.47 29.32
N GLU A 108 5.71 31.75 29.93
CA GLU A 108 6.88 32.31 29.24
C GLU A 108 7.61 31.27 28.37
N GLU A 109 7.26 29.98 28.47
CA GLU A 109 7.90 28.85 27.80
C GLU A 109 6.99 28.13 26.76
N SER A 110 5.68 28.46 26.70
CA SER A 110 4.61 27.64 26.05
C SER A 110 3.81 28.26 24.87
N SER A 111 3.60 27.51 23.77
CA SER A 111 2.38 27.39 22.93
C SER A 111 2.54 26.30 21.82
N HIS A 112 1.58 25.55 21.22
CA HIS A 112 0.13 25.16 21.35
C HIS A 112 -0.19 24.17 20.16
N ILE A 113 -1.27 23.38 19.97
CA ILE A 113 -2.24 22.54 20.75
C ILE A 113 -3.25 21.86 19.71
N SER A 114 -4.33 21.16 20.15
CA SER A 114 -5.60 20.79 19.42
C SER A 114 -5.85 19.37 18.85
N GLU A 115 -6.93 18.69 19.33
CA GLU A 115 -7.46 17.39 18.84
C GLU A 115 -9.01 17.14 18.85
N ASN A 116 -9.77 17.41 19.94
CA ASN A 116 -11.05 16.68 20.25
C ASN A 116 -12.32 17.56 20.49
N THR A 117 -13.52 16.95 20.42
CA THR A 117 -14.81 17.61 20.69
C THR A 117 -15.02 18.15 22.10
N GLU A 118 -14.54 17.45 23.14
CA GLU A 118 -14.67 17.93 24.53
C GLU A 118 -13.75 19.13 24.76
N GLU A 119 -12.53 19.06 24.23
CA GLU A 119 -11.55 20.15 24.17
C GLU A 119 -12.08 21.36 23.37
N VAL A 120 -12.75 21.16 22.22
CA VAL A 120 -13.41 22.23 21.45
C VAL A 120 -14.46 22.98 22.29
N GLN A 121 -15.12 22.32 23.26
CA GLN A 121 -16.03 23.00 24.18
C GLN A 121 -15.27 23.76 25.27
N ILE A 122 -14.26 23.14 25.90
CA ILE A 122 -13.39 23.78 26.88
C ILE A 122 -12.75 25.05 26.31
N VAL A 123 -12.26 25.02 25.06
CA VAL A 123 -11.60 26.18 24.45
C VAL A 123 -12.58 27.30 24.10
N LYS A 124 -13.84 27.00 23.76
CA LYS A 124 -14.89 28.04 23.63
C LYS A 124 -15.17 28.74 24.96
N GLU A 125 -15.06 28.03 26.07
CA GLU A 125 -15.23 28.57 27.42
C GLU A 125 -14.00 29.38 27.86
N MET A 126 -12.79 28.97 27.47
CA MET A 126 -11.54 29.72 27.73
C MET A 126 -11.36 30.96 26.83
N PHE A 127 -11.87 30.93 25.59
CA PHE A 127 -11.72 32.01 24.60
C PHE A 127 -13.08 32.47 24.02
N PRO A 128 -13.98 33.05 24.82
CA PRO A 128 -15.34 33.44 24.39
C PRO A 128 -15.36 34.51 23.29
N ASP A 129 -14.27 35.27 23.12
CA ASP A 129 -14.09 36.27 22.06
C ASP A 129 -13.60 35.67 20.71
N CYS A 130 -13.64 34.34 20.53
CA CYS A 130 -13.20 33.63 19.33
C CYS A 130 -14.35 32.81 18.74
N LYS A 131 -14.53 32.84 17.40
CA LYS A 131 -15.74 32.31 16.74
C LYS A 131 -15.74 30.79 16.58
N SER A 132 -14.57 30.18 16.56
CA SER A 132 -14.35 28.74 16.48
C SER A 132 -12.96 28.39 17.01
N TYR A 133 -12.62 27.11 17.05
CA TYR A 133 -11.30 26.68 17.50
C TYR A 133 -10.19 27.21 16.58
N THR A 134 -10.39 27.11 15.27
CA THR A 134 -9.53 27.69 14.23
C THR A 134 -9.33 29.20 14.39
N ASP A 135 -10.35 29.93 14.86
CA ASP A 135 -10.29 31.39 15.03
C ASP A 135 -9.31 31.82 16.14
N VAL A 136 -9.01 30.95 17.12
CA VAL A 136 -7.99 31.21 18.15
C VAL A 136 -6.61 31.36 17.50
N TYR A 137 -6.16 30.36 16.73
CA TYR A 137 -4.86 30.38 16.04
C TYR A 137 -4.80 31.47 14.96
N ASN A 138 -5.93 31.74 14.30
CA ASN A 138 -6.07 32.83 13.35
C ASN A 138 -5.85 34.21 14.01
N LYS A 139 -6.44 34.45 15.18
CA LYS A 139 -6.37 35.72 15.95
C LYS A 139 -4.98 35.99 16.50
N TYR A 140 -4.22 34.96 16.84
CA TYR A 140 -2.83 35.06 17.32
C TYR A 140 -1.76 34.86 16.22
N ASN A 141 -2.15 34.84 14.93
CA ASN A 141 -1.27 34.66 13.76
C ASN A 141 -0.49 33.33 13.72
N LEU A 142 -0.96 32.31 14.44
CA LEU A 142 -0.37 30.96 14.45
C LEU A 142 -0.80 30.10 13.25
N LEU A 143 -1.82 30.52 12.47
CA LEU A 143 -2.13 29.92 11.17
C LEU A 143 -1.30 30.56 10.04
N THR A 144 -0.34 29.80 9.52
CA THR A 144 0.61 30.19 8.49
C THR A 144 0.69 29.11 7.40
N ASN A 145 1.43 29.40 6.32
CA ASN A 145 1.72 28.43 5.26
C ASN A 145 2.68 27.29 5.65
N LYS A 146 3.10 27.24 6.93
CA LYS A 146 3.87 26.14 7.54
C LYS A 146 3.16 25.51 8.74
N THR A 147 1.94 25.94 9.07
CA THR A 147 1.17 25.40 10.20
C THR A 147 0.45 24.14 9.76
N VAL A 148 0.61 23.05 10.54
CA VAL A 148 -0.08 21.78 10.32
C VAL A 148 -0.90 21.45 11.57
N MET A 149 -2.22 21.44 11.42
CA MET A 149 -3.14 21.04 12.49
C MET A 149 -3.52 19.57 12.32
N ALA A 150 -3.56 18.80 13.39
CA ALA A 150 -3.90 17.37 13.32
C ALA A 150 -5.43 17.13 13.29
N HIS A 151 -5.81 15.88 12.99
CA HIS A 151 -7.16 15.30 13.04
C HIS A 151 -8.21 15.93 12.11
N GLY A 152 -8.58 17.20 12.35
CA GLY A 152 -9.50 18.01 11.54
C GLY A 152 -10.97 17.57 11.51
N CYS A 153 -11.38 16.53 12.26
CA CYS A 153 -12.67 15.82 12.09
C CYS A 153 -13.93 16.70 12.08
N HIS A 154 -13.90 17.84 12.78
CA HIS A 154 -15.08 18.69 13.03
C HIS A 154 -14.97 20.09 12.39
N LEU A 155 -14.01 20.29 11.48
CA LEU A 155 -13.81 21.58 10.80
C LEU A 155 -14.98 21.90 9.86
N THR A 156 -15.53 23.11 10.00
CA THR A 156 -16.59 23.60 9.12
C THR A 156 -16.05 24.12 7.78
N ASP A 157 -16.88 24.18 6.72
CA ASP A 157 -16.51 24.77 5.41
C ASP A 157 -15.83 26.15 5.56
N LYS A 158 -16.32 26.99 6.49
CA LYS A 158 -15.75 28.31 6.80
C LYS A 158 -14.35 28.26 7.41
N GLU A 159 -14.03 27.19 8.13
CA GLU A 159 -12.70 26.99 8.69
C GLU A 159 -11.76 26.40 7.64
N LEU A 160 -12.23 25.50 6.79
CA LEU A 160 -11.48 25.03 5.62
C LEU A 160 -11.13 26.19 4.67
N ASP A 161 -12.04 27.15 4.48
CA ASP A 161 -11.77 28.42 3.80
C ASP A 161 -10.64 29.23 4.48
N ILE A 162 -10.61 29.29 5.82
CA ILE A 162 -9.54 29.97 6.57
C ILE A 162 -8.20 29.23 6.41
N PHE A 163 -8.18 27.90 6.51
CA PHE A 163 -6.97 27.09 6.28
C PHE A 163 -6.39 27.37 4.89
N ASN A 164 -7.23 27.33 3.84
CA ASN A 164 -6.85 27.64 2.47
C ASN A 164 -6.32 29.09 2.33
N GLN A 165 -7.01 30.07 2.89
CA GLN A 165 -6.58 31.49 2.88
C GLN A 165 -5.26 31.75 3.62
N ARG A 166 -4.94 30.96 4.65
CA ARG A 166 -3.66 31.03 5.39
C ARG A 166 -2.57 30.14 4.80
N GLY A 167 -2.90 29.25 3.89
CA GLY A 167 -2.02 28.20 3.37
C GLY A 167 -1.71 27.07 4.37
N ALA A 168 -2.45 27.00 5.48
CA ALA A 168 -2.28 26.00 6.53
C ALA A 168 -2.72 24.61 6.06
N ALA A 169 -2.19 23.57 6.70
CA ALA A 169 -2.41 22.18 6.32
C ALA A 169 -3.08 21.35 7.43
N ILE A 170 -3.66 20.22 7.03
CA ILE A 170 -4.25 19.22 7.93
C ILE A 170 -3.40 17.94 7.89
N SER A 171 -3.02 17.42 9.05
CA SER A 171 -2.53 16.06 9.20
C SER A 171 -3.71 15.14 9.53
N HIS A 172 -4.11 14.29 8.59
CA HIS A 172 -5.19 13.34 8.83
C HIS A 172 -4.67 12.12 9.59
N CYS A 173 -5.19 11.89 10.80
CA CYS A 173 -4.73 10.87 11.75
C CYS A 173 -5.75 9.71 11.91
N PRO A 174 -6.14 8.98 10.83
CA PRO A 174 -7.32 8.12 10.83
C PRO A 174 -7.26 6.93 11.80
N ASN A 175 -6.08 6.44 12.19
CA ASN A 175 -5.97 5.35 13.15
C ASN A 175 -6.43 5.82 14.55
N SER A 176 -5.89 6.94 15.03
CA SER A 176 -6.28 7.58 16.29
C SER A 176 -7.73 8.06 16.27
N ASN A 177 -8.14 8.76 15.21
CA ASN A 177 -9.50 9.31 15.06
C ASN A 177 -10.60 8.23 15.15
N LEU A 178 -10.32 7.01 14.69
CA LEU A 178 -11.20 5.85 14.80
C LEU A 178 -11.08 5.15 16.17
N SER A 179 -9.88 5.08 16.74
CA SER A 179 -9.62 4.40 18.00
C SER A 179 -10.23 5.13 19.19
N LEU A 180 -9.91 6.42 19.34
CA LEU A 180 -10.39 7.27 20.44
C LEU A 180 -11.81 7.82 20.20
N CYS A 181 -12.53 7.28 19.21
CA CYS A 181 -13.86 7.73 18.76
C CYS A 181 -13.96 9.22 18.34
N SER A 182 -12.84 9.91 18.13
CA SER A 182 -12.79 11.36 17.84
C SER A 182 -13.51 11.76 16.54
N GLY A 183 -13.67 10.87 15.55
CA GLY A 183 -14.59 11.08 14.42
C GLY A 183 -14.05 10.67 13.04
N LEU A 184 -14.72 11.12 11.97
CA LEU A 184 -14.39 10.81 10.57
C LEU A 184 -14.09 12.12 9.81
N LEU A 185 -12.84 12.34 9.42
CA LEU A 185 -12.48 13.49 8.57
C LEU A 185 -13.00 13.32 7.15
N ASP A 186 -13.78 14.28 6.67
CA ASP A 186 -14.15 14.38 5.25
C ASP A 186 -13.00 14.93 4.40
N VAL A 187 -12.12 14.03 3.97
CA VAL A 187 -11.01 14.31 3.05
C VAL A 187 -11.50 14.85 1.70
N ARG A 188 -12.69 14.47 1.22
CA ARG A 188 -13.25 14.99 -0.04
C ARG A 188 -13.59 16.48 0.11
N ASN A 189 -14.16 16.88 1.25
CA ASN A 189 -14.48 18.28 1.54
C ASN A 189 -13.21 19.12 1.81
N VAL A 190 -12.20 18.56 2.48
CA VAL A 190 -10.87 19.22 2.61
C VAL A 190 -10.26 19.53 1.24
N LEU A 191 -10.25 18.54 0.33
CA LEU A 191 -9.72 18.70 -1.03
C LEU A 191 -10.56 19.66 -1.89
N LYS A 192 -11.90 19.66 -1.74
CA LYS A 192 -12.82 20.64 -2.35
C LYS A 192 -12.46 22.08 -2.00
N HIS A 193 -12.09 22.36 -0.76
CA HIS A 193 -11.63 23.68 -0.29
C HIS A 193 -10.15 23.96 -0.61
N LYS A 194 -9.44 23.05 -1.30
CA LYS A 194 -8.03 23.16 -1.70
C LYS A 194 -7.03 23.25 -0.54
N VAL A 195 -7.43 22.84 0.66
CA VAL A 195 -6.58 22.80 1.85
C VAL A 195 -5.49 21.74 1.66
N LYS A 196 -4.25 22.06 2.06
CA LYS A 196 -3.12 21.12 2.06
C LYS A 196 -3.40 19.98 3.05
N ILE A 197 -3.18 18.72 2.66
CA ILE A 197 -3.47 17.57 3.52
C ILE A 197 -2.46 16.42 3.35
N GLY A 198 -1.96 15.93 4.48
CA GLY A 198 -1.10 14.76 4.62
C GLY A 198 -1.75 13.67 5.49
N LEU A 199 -0.97 12.64 5.82
CA LEU A 199 -1.36 11.59 6.77
C LEU A 199 -0.39 11.57 7.96
N GLY A 200 -0.93 11.51 9.18
CA GLY A 200 -0.19 11.21 10.40
C GLY A 200 -0.42 9.76 10.85
N THR A 201 0.58 9.14 11.48
CA THR A 201 0.35 7.88 12.23
C THR A 201 -0.29 8.14 13.59
N ASP A 202 0.03 9.28 14.20
CA ASP A 202 -0.44 9.72 15.50
C ASP A 202 -0.26 8.66 16.61
N VAL A 203 0.93 8.07 16.68
CA VAL A 203 1.30 7.31 17.88
C VAL A 203 1.30 8.29 19.06
N SER A 204 0.58 8.04 20.18
CA SER A 204 0.06 6.73 20.62
C SER A 204 -1.45 6.48 20.55
N GLY A 205 -2.28 7.49 20.25
CA GLY A 205 -3.72 7.30 20.03
C GLY A 205 -3.99 6.39 18.83
N GLY A 206 -3.11 6.47 17.83
CA GLY A 206 -2.91 5.49 16.79
C GLY A 206 -2.00 4.33 17.23
N TYR A 207 -2.46 3.10 17.08
CA TYR A 207 -1.72 1.88 17.50
C TYR A 207 -0.64 1.41 16.52
N SER A 208 -0.30 2.19 15.48
CA SER A 208 0.58 1.73 14.40
C SER A 208 1.54 2.80 13.89
N PRO A 209 2.88 2.61 13.96
CA PRO A 209 3.89 3.57 13.54
C PRO A 209 4.18 3.42 12.04
N SER A 210 3.14 3.21 11.23
CA SER A 210 3.23 2.75 9.85
C SER A 210 2.34 3.55 8.92
N MET A 211 2.94 4.26 7.97
CA MET A 211 2.20 4.96 6.92
C MET A 211 1.36 4.02 6.04
N LEU A 212 1.74 2.74 5.95
CA LEU A 212 0.91 1.71 5.31
C LEU A 212 -0.40 1.45 6.06
N ASP A 213 -0.41 1.64 7.38
CA ASP A 213 -1.63 1.53 8.19
C ASP A 213 -2.46 2.82 8.11
N ALA A 214 -1.82 3.99 8.25
CA ALA A 214 -2.50 5.29 8.08
C ALA A 214 -3.24 5.38 6.72
N MET A 215 -2.64 4.88 5.63
CA MET A 215 -3.32 4.77 4.33
C MET A 215 -4.53 3.82 4.34
N ARG A 216 -4.44 2.66 4.99
CA ARG A 216 -5.58 1.72 5.11
C ARG A 216 -6.72 2.35 5.91
N ARG A 217 -6.40 2.94 7.07
CA ARG A 217 -7.37 3.61 7.94
C ARG A 217 -8.02 4.82 7.24
N ALA A 218 -7.28 5.61 6.46
CA ALA A 218 -7.86 6.68 5.63
C ALA A 218 -8.89 6.16 4.61
N LEU A 219 -8.58 5.03 3.94
CA LEU A 219 -9.55 4.36 3.06
C LEU A 219 -10.79 3.93 3.84
N ASP A 220 -10.62 3.33 5.03
CA ASP A 220 -11.72 2.83 5.85
C ASP A 220 -12.60 3.97 6.42
N THR A 221 -12.00 5.09 6.86
CA THR A 221 -12.71 6.33 7.18
C THR A 221 -13.55 6.81 6.00
N SER A 222 -12.99 6.83 4.78
CA SER A 222 -13.75 7.25 3.59
C SER A 222 -14.87 6.26 3.20
N LYS A 223 -14.70 4.95 3.46
CA LYS A 223 -15.78 3.96 3.28
C LYS A 223 -16.90 4.15 4.32
N ALA A 224 -16.55 4.46 5.57
CA ALA A 224 -17.55 4.75 6.60
C ALA A 224 -18.40 5.98 6.22
N LEU A 225 -17.77 7.06 5.72
CA LEU A 225 -18.47 8.21 5.15
C LEU A 225 -19.33 7.83 3.92
N THR A 226 -18.86 6.91 3.07
CA THR A 226 -19.64 6.38 1.93
C THR A 226 -20.88 5.59 2.36
N ILE A 227 -20.82 4.89 3.50
CA ILE A 227 -21.95 4.15 4.08
C ILE A 227 -22.95 5.12 4.74
N GLN A 228 -22.48 6.20 5.35
CA GLN A 228 -23.30 7.19 6.05
C GLN A 228 -23.95 8.20 5.10
N THR A 229 -23.26 8.59 4.02
CA THR A 229 -23.63 9.72 3.16
C THR A 229 -23.81 9.28 1.71
N SER A 230 -25.07 9.25 1.25
CA SER A 230 -25.40 8.92 -0.14
C SER A 230 -24.74 9.89 -1.13
N GLY A 231 -24.07 9.35 -2.15
CA GLY A 231 -23.35 10.14 -3.16
C GLY A 231 -21.93 10.56 -2.76
N TYR A 232 -21.43 10.19 -1.58
CA TYR A 232 -20.04 10.40 -1.19
C TYR A 232 -19.09 9.49 -1.99
N GLU A 233 -17.94 10.02 -2.43
CA GLU A 233 -16.94 9.28 -3.20
C GLU A 233 -15.82 8.74 -2.28
N THR A 234 -15.74 7.41 -2.12
CA THR A 234 -14.64 6.72 -1.42
C THR A 234 -13.26 7.19 -1.92
N LEU A 235 -12.26 7.28 -1.04
CA LEU A 235 -10.88 7.50 -1.47
C LEU A 235 -10.35 6.27 -2.21
N THR A 236 -9.53 6.50 -3.24
CA THR A 236 -8.82 5.44 -3.96
C THR A 236 -7.42 5.19 -3.38
N TYR A 237 -6.86 4.01 -3.63
CA TYR A 237 -5.47 3.69 -3.26
C TYR A 237 -4.44 4.71 -3.78
N LYS A 238 -4.67 5.30 -4.96
CA LYS A 238 -3.79 6.33 -5.54
C LYS A 238 -3.83 7.64 -4.75
N GLU A 239 -4.99 8.00 -4.23
CA GLU A 239 -5.18 9.23 -3.47
C GLU A 239 -4.57 9.12 -2.08
N VAL A 240 -4.83 8.04 -1.33
CA VAL A 240 -4.16 7.85 -0.02
C VAL A 240 -2.64 7.67 -0.15
N PHE A 241 -2.16 7.06 -1.25
CA PHE A 241 -0.72 7.02 -1.54
C PHE A 241 -0.14 8.42 -1.83
N ARG A 242 -0.89 9.29 -2.53
CA ARG A 242 -0.51 10.70 -2.66
C ARG A 242 -0.43 11.36 -1.27
N LEU A 243 -1.43 11.18 -0.41
CA LEU A 243 -1.42 11.79 0.93
C LEU A 243 -0.21 11.34 1.77
N ALA A 244 0.19 10.05 1.71
CA ALA A 244 1.38 9.51 2.39
C ALA A 244 2.74 9.92 1.76
N THR A 245 2.73 10.68 0.66
CA THR A 245 3.92 11.07 -0.10
C THR A 245 3.91 12.58 -0.40
N LEU A 246 3.50 12.98 -1.60
CA LEU A 246 3.51 14.36 -2.06
C LEU A 246 2.47 15.26 -1.35
N GLY A 247 1.37 14.70 -0.86
CA GLY A 247 0.42 15.41 0.00
C GLY A 247 1.03 15.73 1.38
N GLY A 248 1.72 14.76 1.97
CA GLY A 248 2.48 14.94 3.21
C GLY A 248 3.62 15.96 3.06
N SER A 249 4.40 15.93 1.97
CA SER A 249 5.42 16.97 1.76
C SER A 249 4.81 18.34 1.49
N GLN A 250 3.70 18.43 0.76
CA GLN A 250 2.93 19.67 0.63
C GLN A 250 2.43 20.19 1.98
N ALA A 251 1.94 19.33 2.87
CA ALA A 251 1.48 19.73 4.20
C ALA A 251 2.63 20.29 5.07
N LEU A 252 3.82 19.69 5.02
CA LEU A 252 5.01 20.14 5.77
C LEU A 252 5.75 21.32 5.12
N ALA A 253 5.26 21.88 4.01
CA ALA A 253 5.94 22.89 3.20
C ALA A 253 7.33 22.45 2.67
N LEU A 254 7.42 21.19 2.26
CA LEU A 254 8.62 20.52 1.71
C LEU A 254 8.40 19.96 0.28
N GLU A 255 7.35 20.40 -0.42
CA GLU A 255 6.98 19.87 -1.75
C GLU A 255 8.05 20.06 -2.84
N ASP A 256 8.90 21.08 -2.70
CA ASP A 256 10.02 21.35 -3.59
C ASP A 256 11.27 20.52 -3.26
N THR A 257 11.31 19.84 -2.10
CA THR A 257 12.47 19.06 -1.63
C THR A 257 12.23 17.55 -1.70
N ILE A 258 11.01 17.07 -1.44
CA ILE A 258 10.67 15.64 -1.33
C ILE A 258 9.23 15.31 -1.77
N GLY A 259 8.94 14.01 -1.88
CA GLY A 259 7.58 13.47 -2.04
C GLY A 259 7.27 12.86 -3.41
N ASN A 260 8.13 13.07 -4.41
CA ASN A 260 8.12 12.41 -5.71
C ASN A 260 9.55 12.35 -6.29
N PHE A 261 9.72 11.74 -7.46
CA PHE A 261 11.02 11.56 -8.14
C PHE A 261 11.29 12.62 -9.21
N GLU A 262 10.93 13.88 -8.96
CA GLU A 262 11.25 15.00 -9.85
C GLU A 262 12.73 15.39 -9.73
N VAL A 263 13.36 15.76 -10.86
CA VAL A 263 14.78 16.12 -10.90
C VAL A 263 15.04 17.38 -10.08
N GLY A 264 15.99 17.31 -9.15
CA GLY A 264 16.33 18.39 -8.22
C GLY A 264 15.88 18.15 -6.78
N LYS A 265 15.13 17.07 -6.52
CA LYS A 265 14.66 16.68 -5.18
C LYS A 265 15.56 15.64 -4.52
N ASP A 266 15.49 15.58 -3.19
CA ASP A 266 16.22 14.61 -2.38
C ASP A 266 15.64 13.20 -2.56
N PHE A 267 16.50 12.19 -2.62
CA PHE A 267 16.12 10.81 -2.94
C PHE A 267 15.64 10.01 -1.71
N ASP A 268 14.61 10.53 -1.02
CA ASP A 268 13.94 9.91 0.14
C ASP A 268 13.06 8.71 -0.30
N ALA A 269 13.70 7.63 -0.78
CA ALA A 269 13.06 6.48 -1.42
C ALA A 269 12.86 5.26 -0.50
N VAL A 270 11.92 4.38 -0.86
CA VAL A 270 11.68 3.08 -0.20
C VAL A 270 11.57 1.98 -1.26
N LEU A 271 12.39 0.94 -1.14
CA LEU A 271 12.26 -0.27 -1.97
C LEU A 271 11.18 -1.19 -1.37
N VAL A 272 10.08 -1.39 -2.10
CA VAL A 272 9.01 -2.30 -1.69
C VAL A 272 9.17 -3.63 -2.41
N SER A 273 9.36 -4.72 -1.66
CA SER A 273 9.29 -6.09 -2.17
C SER A 273 8.14 -6.84 -1.51
N PRO A 274 7.17 -7.39 -2.27
CA PRO A 274 6.13 -8.24 -1.70
C PRO A 274 6.67 -9.64 -1.35
N SER A 275 7.76 -10.08 -1.99
CA SER A 275 8.28 -11.45 -1.92
C SER A 275 9.46 -11.64 -0.95
N ILE A 276 9.59 -10.75 0.04
CA ILE A 276 10.64 -10.86 1.06
C ILE A 276 10.30 -11.99 2.07
N PRO A 277 11.24 -12.87 2.44
CA PRO A 277 10.98 -13.93 3.42
C PRO A 277 10.50 -13.38 4.77
N GLY A 278 9.38 -13.91 5.28
CA GLY A 278 8.72 -13.39 6.48
C GLY A 278 7.95 -12.07 6.28
N GLY A 279 7.72 -11.67 5.02
CA GLY A 279 6.78 -10.60 4.67
C GLY A 279 5.32 -10.99 4.90
N PRO A 280 4.37 -10.04 4.79
CA PRO A 280 2.94 -10.26 5.03
C PRO A 280 2.20 -10.86 3.81
N PHE A 281 2.92 -11.38 2.82
CA PHE A 281 2.38 -12.04 1.64
C PHE A 281 2.98 -13.43 1.54
N ASP A 282 2.14 -14.46 1.54
CA ASP A 282 2.56 -15.81 1.18
C ASP A 282 2.90 -15.84 -0.31
N VAL A 283 4.12 -16.26 -0.65
CA VAL A 283 4.56 -16.49 -2.04
C VAL A 283 4.56 -17.99 -2.28
N PHE A 284 3.70 -18.45 -3.17
CA PHE A 284 3.61 -19.86 -3.55
C PHE A 284 4.58 -20.14 -4.70
N ALA A 285 5.01 -21.40 -4.84
CA ALA A 285 6.00 -21.78 -5.85
C ALA A 285 5.59 -21.40 -7.30
N GLY A 286 4.28 -21.40 -7.60
CA GLY A 286 3.72 -21.00 -8.88
C GLY A 286 3.77 -19.50 -9.17
N ASP A 287 3.92 -18.65 -8.16
CA ASP A 287 4.03 -17.19 -8.32
C ASP A 287 5.42 -16.76 -8.79
N THR A 288 6.40 -17.68 -8.75
CA THR A 288 7.75 -17.43 -9.23
C THR A 288 7.82 -17.60 -10.75
N PHE A 289 8.26 -16.55 -11.44
CA PHE A 289 8.40 -16.54 -12.91
C PHE A 289 9.25 -17.72 -13.42
N GLU A 290 10.26 -18.14 -12.67
CA GLU A 290 11.14 -19.27 -13.01
C GLU A 290 10.38 -20.60 -13.16
N VAL A 291 9.48 -20.91 -12.21
CA VAL A 291 8.66 -22.13 -12.26
C VAL A 291 7.64 -22.06 -13.39
N MET A 292 7.06 -20.87 -13.65
CA MET A 292 6.16 -20.65 -14.79
C MET A 292 6.88 -20.86 -16.14
N TYR A 293 8.08 -20.29 -16.33
CA TYR A 293 8.87 -20.50 -17.55
C TYR A 293 9.30 -21.96 -17.70
N PHE A 294 9.78 -22.61 -16.63
CA PHE A 294 10.21 -24.00 -16.70
C PHE A 294 9.04 -24.93 -17.07
N SER A 295 7.92 -24.85 -16.35
CA SER A 295 6.74 -25.70 -16.61
C SER A 295 6.11 -25.45 -17.99
N SER A 296 6.16 -24.21 -18.50
CA SER A 296 5.65 -23.88 -19.83
C SER A 296 6.57 -24.34 -20.97
N LEU A 297 7.90 -24.23 -20.81
CA LEU A 297 8.86 -24.47 -21.90
C LEU A 297 9.41 -25.91 -21.93
N PHE A 298 9.55 -26.56 -20.78
CA PHE A 298 10.10 -27.91 -20.68
C PHE A 298 9.35 -28.96 -21.53
N PRO A 299 8.01 -28.97 -21.65
CA PRO A 299 7.30 -29.89 -22.53
C PRO A 299 7.74 -29.80 -24.00
N TYR A 300 8.05 -28.61 -24.51
CA TYR A 300 8.54 -28.43 -25.88
C TYR A 300 9.95 -28.99 -26.05
N VAL A 301 10.83 -28.82 -25.06
CA VAL A 301 12.18 -29.44 -25.07
C VAL A 301 12.06 -30.96 -25.13
N VAL A 302 11.17 -31.56 -24.33
CA VAL A 302 10.91 -33.01 -24.35
C VAL A 302 10.34 -33.47 -25.71
N LEU A 303 9.35 -32.76 -26.26
CA LEU A 303 8.76 -33.08 -27.56
C LEU A 303 9.77 -32.96 -28.71
N ILE A 304 10.63 -31.94 -28.71
CA ILE A 304 11.68 -31.78 -29.73
C ILE A 304 12.73 -32.90 -29.61
N CYS A 305 13.17 -33.24 -28.40
CA CYS A 305 14.07 -34.36 -28.17
C CYS A 305 13.48 -35.70 -28.64
N PHE A 306 12.19 -35.94 -28.38
CA PHE A 306 11.49 -37.13 -28.90
C PHE A 306 11.31 -37.10 -30.41
N LEU A 307 11.02 -35.95 -31.03
CA LEU A 307 10.90 -35.83 -32.49
C LEU A 307 12.23 -36.13 -33.17
N VAL A 308 13.33 -35.52 -32.73
CA VAL A 308 14.68 -35.79 -33.24
C VAL A 308 15.04 -37.26 -33.05
N ARG A 309 14.75 -37.84 -31.88
CA ARG A 309 15.03 -39.26 -31.63
C ARG A 309 14.19 -40.20 -32.51
N ALA A 310 12.93 -39.87 -32.76
CA ALA A 310 12.02 -40.68 -33.59
C ALA A 310 12.36 -40.58 -35.09
N LEU A 311 12.72 -39.40 -35.59
CA LEU A 311 13.17 -39.20 -36.98
C LEU A 311 14.45 -39.99 -37.31
N LEU A 312 15.31 -40.23 -36.31
CA LEU A 312 16.50 -41.09 -36.44
C LEU A 312 16.18 -42.60 -36.46
N LEU A 313 14.90 -43.00 -36.42
CA LEU A 313 14.46 -44.39 -36.53
C LEU A 313 14.03 -44.72 -37.97
N LYS A 314 14.45 -45.90 -38.47
CA LYS A 314 14.10 -46.40 -39.80
C LYS A 314 12.57 -46.47 -39.97
N GLY A 315 12.05 -45.94 -41.08
CA GLY A 315 10.61 -45.97 -41.39
C GLY A 315 9.74 -44.97 -40.62
N SER A 316 10.34 -44.08 -39.83
CA SER A 316 9.61 -43.01 -39.13
C SER A 316 8.90 -42.04 -40.09
N VAL A 317 9.56 -41.72 -41.20
CA VAL A 317 9.05 -40.84 -42.26
C VAL A 317 7.75 -41.39 -42.89
N ASP A 318 7.58 -42.71 -42.98
CA ASP A 318 6.37 -43.32 -43.55
C ASP A 318 5.13 -43.00 -42.70
N GLY A 319 5.31 -42.94 -41.37
CA GLY A 319 4.25 -42.53 -40.45
C GLY A 319 3.90 -41.05 -40.57
N ILE A 320 4.89 -40.17 -40.75
CA ILE A 320 4.67 -38.74 -41.02
C ILE A 320 3.99 -38.54 -42.39
N SER A 321 4.38 -39.31 -43.40
CA SER A 321 3.71 -39.33 -44.70
C SER A 321 2.24 -39.75 -44.57
N HIS A 322 1.96 -40.76 -43.73
CA HIS A 322 0.59 -41.18 -43.41
C HIS A 322 -0.23 -40.08 -42.71
N MET A 323 0.38 -39.32 -41.79
CA MET A 323 -0.27 -38.20 -41.08
C MET A 323 -0.78 -37.13 -42.06
N PHE A 324 -0.04 -36.85 -43.14
CA PHE A 324 -0.40 -35.85 -44.15
C PHE A 324 -1.06 -36.43 -45.41
N THR A 325 -1.40 -37.72 -45.44
CA THR A 325 -2.13 -38.35 -46.56
C THR A 325 -3.63 -38.42 -46.26
N PRO A 326 -4.46 -37.50 -46.80
CA PRO A 326 -5.89 -37.44 -46.47
C PRO A 326 -6.66 -38.62 -47.08
N LYS A 327 -7.38 -39.37 -46.24
CA LYS A 327 -8.31 -40.42 -46.65
C LYS A 327 -9.71 -39.83 -46.78
N LEU A 328 -10.04 -39.32 -47.96
CA LEU A 328 -11.30 -38.60 -48.22
C LEU A 328 -12.55 -39.40 -47.83
N GLU A 329 -12.54 -40.72 -48.03
CA GLU A 329 -13.62 -41.63 -47.63
C GLU A 329 -13.90 -41.56 -46.11
N ILE A 330 -12.85 -41.58 -45.29
CA ILE A 330 -12.94 -41.49 -43.82
C ILE A 330 -13.36 -40.07 -43.40
N MET A 331 -12.97 -39.03 -44.16
CA MET A 331 -13.42 -37.66 -43.92
C MET A 331 -14.91 -37.42 -44.21
N LEU A 332 -15.61 -38.38 -44.83
CA LEU A 332 -17.07 -38.34 -44.98
C LEU A 332 -17.82 -38.98 -43.79
N GLU A 333 -17.12 -39.67 -42.87
CA GLU A 333 -17.75 -40.27 -41.69
C GLU A 333 -18.18 -39.19 -40.67
N PRO A 334 -19.46 -39.10 -40.28
CA PRO A 334 -19.91 -38.13 -39.28
C PRO A 334 -19.24 -38.31 -37.90
N LYS A 335 -18.75 -39.52 -37.61
CA LYS A 335 -17.98 -39.85 -36.41
C LYS A 335 -16.71 -39.01 -36.30
N VAL A 336 -15.97 -38.85 -37.40
CA VAL A 336 -14.68 -38.14 -37.43
C VAL A 336 -14.88 -36.65 -37.14
N TRP A 337 -15.90 -36.04 -37.75
CA TRP A 337 -16.26 -34.65 -37.48
C TRP A 337 -16.76 -34.42 -36.05
N ARG A 338 -17.51 -35.38 -35.48
CA ARG A 338 -17.93 -35.35 -34.08
C ARG A 338 -16.71 -35.39 -33.14
N GLU A 339 -15.76 -36.30 -33.38
CA GLU A 339 -14.56 -36.46 -32.55
C GLU A 339 -13.63 -35.24 -32.67
N ALA A 340 -13.48 -34.65 -33.85
CA ALA A 340 -12.80 -33.37 -34.05
C ALA A 340 -13.50 -32.22 -33.28
N ALA A 341 -14.83 -32.11 -33.36
CA ALA A 341 -15.59 -31.09 -32.63
C ALA A 341 -15.48 -31.26 -31.10
N THR A 342 -15.53 -32.49 -30.60
CA THR A 342 -15.27 -32.79 -29.17
C THR A 342 -13.88 -32.31 -28.75
N GLN A 343 -12.85 -32.52 -29.56
CA GLN A 343 -11.50 -32.04 -29.25
C GLN A 343 -11.38 -30.51 -29.30
N VAL A 344 -12.11 -29.83 -30.19
CA VAL A 344 -12.24 -28.37 -30.19
C VAL A 344 -12.87 -27.87 -28.88
N PHE A 345 -13.92 -28.52 -28.36
CA PHE A 345 -14.51 -28.16 -27.06
C PHE A 345 -13.54 -28.37 -25.89
N PHE A 346 -12.77 -29.46 -25.87
CA PHE A 346 -11.73 -29.66 -24.84
C PHE A 346 -10.63 -28.58 -24.91
N ALA A 347 -10.20 -28.19 -26.11
CA ALA A 347 -9.25 -27.08 -26.28
C ALA A 347 -9.85 -25.73 -25.84
N LEU A 348 -11.14 -25.48 -26.12
CA LEU A 348 -11.84 -24.26 -25.69
C LEU A 348 -11.97 -24.13 -24.17
N GLY A 349 -11.94 -25.26 -23.44
CA GLY A 349 -11.91 -25.29 -21.97
C GLY A 349 -10.73 -24.53 -21.36
N LEU A 350 -9.57 -24.49 -22.05
CA LEU A 350 -8.42 -23.67 -21.64
C LEU A 350 -8.75 -22.16 -21.67
N GLY A 351 -9.60 -21.74 -22.62
CA GLY A 351 -10.09 -20.37 -22.73
C GLY A 351 -11.08 -20.00 -21.63
N PHE A 352 -12.02 -20.88 -21.30
CA PHE A 352 -13.01 -20.62 -20.24
C PHE A 352 -12.42 -20.63 -18.82
N GLY A 353 -11.44 -21.51 -18.54
CA GLY A 353 -10.79 -21.56 -17.23
C GLY A 353 -9.59 -20.62 -17.13
N GLY A 354 -8.49 -21.02 -17.80
CA GLY A 354 -7.18 -20.38 -17.65
C GLY A 354 -7.17 -18.93 -18.12
N VAL A 355 -7.64 -18.64 -19.34
CA VAL A 355 -7.58 -17.29 -19.90
C VAL A 355 -8.46 -16.32 -19.10
N ILE A 356 -9.63 -16.74 -18.60
CA ILE A 356 -10.44 -15.90 -17.71
C ILE A 356 -9.73 -15.64 -16.37
N ALA A 357 -9.13 -16.65 -15.74
CA ALA A 357 -8.36 -16.45 -14.50
C ALA A 357 -7.18 -15.49 -14.70
N PHE A 358 -6.38 -15.70 -15.75
CA PHE A 358 -5.24 -14.82 -16.06
C PHE A 358 -5.66 -13.43 -16.53
N SER A 359 -6.87 -13.23 -17.09
CA SER A 359 -7.35 -11.90 -17.47
C SER A 359 -7.41 -10.90 -16.30
N SER A 360 -7.53 -11.38 -15.06
CA SER A 360 -7.48 -10.55 -13.85
C SER A 360 -6.10 -9.94 -13.53
N TYR A 361 -5.02 -10.49 -14.11
CA TYR A 361 -3.64 -9.99 -13.97
C TYR A 361 -3.20 -9.12 -15.15
N ASN A 362 -3.99 -9.08 -16.23
CA ASN A 362 -3.68 -8.27 -17.41
C ASN A 362 -3.86 -6.77 -17.13
N LYS A 363 -3.03 -5.95 -17.76
CA LYS A 363 -3.18 -4.49 -17.71
C LYS A 363 -4.48 -4.07 -18.41
N ARG A 364 -5.05 -2.92 -18.00
CA ARG A 364 -6.31 -2.37 -18.55
C ARG A 364 -6.24 -2.07 -20.06
N ASP A 365 -5.04 -1.85 -20.59
CA ASP A 365 -4.70 -1.57 -21.98
C ASP A 365 -4.17 -2.79 -22.75
N ASN A 366 -4.20 -3.99 -22.15
CA ASN A 366 -3.64 -5.20 -22.74
C ASN A 366 -4.44 -5.72 -23.96
N ASN A 367 -3.73 -6.08 -25.03
CA ASN A 367 -4.33 -6.49 -26.30
C ASN A 367 -4.79 -7.96 -26.29
N CYS A 368 -5.93 -8.21 -25.63
CA CYS A 368 -6.54 -9.53 -25.52
C CYS A 368 -6.86 -10.21 -26.88
N HIS A 369 -7.05 -9.44 -27.96
CA HIS A 369 -7.24 -9.99 -29.30
C HIS A 369 -5.95 -10.61 -29.85
N PHE A 370 -4.81 -9.97 -29.65
CA PHE A 370 -3.51 -10.53 -30.01
C PHE A 370 -3.20 -11.79 -29.19
N ASP A 371 -3.43 -11.74 -27.88
CA ASP A 371 -3.18 -12.88 -26.98
C ASP A 371 -4.05 -14.09 -27.34
N ALA A 372 -5.33 -13.87 -27.65
CA ALA A 372 -6.23 -14.95 -28.07
C ALA A 372 -5.77 -15.62 -29.38
N VAL A 373 -5.27 -14.84 -30.35
CA VAL A 373 -4.69 -15.37 -31.59
C VAL A 373 -3.38 -16.12 -31.31
N LEU A 374 -2.50 -15.56 -30.47
CA LEU A 374 -1.21 -16.16 -30.11
C LEU A 374 -1.39 -17.50 -29.37
N VAL A 375 -2.27 -17.56 -28.36
CA VAL A 375 -2.60 -18.81 -27.64
C VAL A 375 -3.20 -19.85 -28.59
N SER A 376 -4.08 -19.44 -29.50
CA SER A 376 -4.65 -20.35 -30.51
C SER A 376 -3.58 -20.92 -31.43
N PHE A 377 -2.63 -20.10 -31.89
CA PHE A 377 -1.53 -20.50 -32.75
C PHE A 377 -0.53 -21.42 -32.03
N ILE A 378 -0.19 -21.12 -30.78
CA ILE A 378 0.66 -21.98 -29.94
C ILE A 378 -0.01 -23.34 -29.71
N ASN A 379 -1.29 -23.38 -29.37
CA ASN A 379 -2.04 -24.62 -29.19
C ASN A 379 -2.07 -25.48 -30.48
N PHE A 380 -2.28 -24.85 -31.64
CA PHE A 380 -2.19 -25.52 -32.94
C PHE A 380 -0.78 -26.09 -33.19
N PHE A 381 0.27 -25.28 -33.06
CA PHE A 381 1.65 -25.73 -33.28
C PHE A 381 2.05 -26.86 -32.33
N THR A 382 1.65 -26.79 -31.07
CA THR A 382 1.89 -27.83 -30.05
C THR A 382 1.20 -29.14 -30.41
N SER A 383 -0.05 -29.06 -30.91
CA SER A 383 -0.81 -30.22 -31.38
C SER A 383 -0.13 -30.87 -32.60
N VAL A 384 0.35 -30.07 -33.56
CA VAL A 384 1.11 -30.57 -34.72
C VAL A 384 2.43 -31.21 -34.28
N LEU A 385 3.20 -30.56 -33.41
CA LEU A 385 4.48 -31.07 -32.89
C LEU A 385 4.31 -32.40 -32.16
N ALA A 386 3.33 -32.52 -31.25
CA ALA A 386 3.03 -33.76 -30.56
C ALA A 386 2.56 -34.87 -31.53
N THR A 387 1.75 -34.52 -32.52
CA THR A 387 1.27 -35.49 -33.53
C THR A 387 2.42 -35.99 -34.41
N LEU A 388 3.36 -35.12 -34.81
CA LEU A 388 4.57 -35.51 -35.55
C LEU A 388 5.41 -36.54 -34.77
N VAL A 389 5.60 -36.35 -33.46
CA VAL A 389 6.31 -37.32 -32.59
C VAL A 389 5.59 -38.67 -32.60
N VAL A 390 4.27 -38.68 -32.39
CA VAL A 390 3.48 -39.92 -32.34
C VAL A 390 3.54 -40.66 -33.68
N PHE A 391 3.32 -39.98 -34.80
CA PHE A 391 3.31 -40.61 -36.12
C PHE A 391 4.71 -41.08 -36.56
N ALA A 392 5.79 -40.36 -36.20
CA ALA A 392 7.16 -40.83 -36.42
C ALA A 392 7.45 -42.16 -35.69
N VAL A 393 7.00 -42.30 -34.44
CA VAL A 393 7.13 -43.56 -33.68
C VAL A 393 6.25 -44.67 -34.24
N LEU A 394 5.03 -44.35 -34.71
CA LEU A 394 4.13 -45.32 -35.34
C LEU A 394 4.69 -45.85 -36.67
N GLY A 395 5.30 -45.01 -37.51
CA GLY A 395 5.92 -45.43 -38.78
C GLY A 395 7.06 -46.44 -38.57
N PHE A 396 7.94 -46.15 -37.60
CA PHE A 396 8.99 -47.08 -37.17
C PHE A 396 8.42 -48.41 -36.64
N LYS A 397 7.40 -48.35 -35.78
CA LYS A 397 6.75 -49.56 -35.24
C LYS A 397 6.09 -50.40 -36.33
N ALA A 398 5.41 -49.76 -37.29
CA ALA A 398 4.79 -50.43 -38.43
C ALA A 398 5.83 -51.12 -39.31
N ASN A 399 6.97 -50.46 -39.59
CA ASN A 399 8.08 -51.06 -40.33
C ASN A 399 8.66 -52.29 -39.61
N ILE A 400 8.93 -52.23 -38.30
CA ILE A 400 9.40 -53.40 -37.52
C ILE A 400 8.37 -54.54 -37.52
N MET A 401 7.07 -54.23 -37.48
CA MET A 401 6.02 -55.25 -37.56
C MET A 401 5.99 -55.89 -38.95
N ASN A 402 6.11 -55.10 -40.02
CA ASN A 402 6.17 -55.59 -41.40
C ASN A 402 7.41 -56.48 -41.63
N GLU A 403 8.60 -56.05 -41.21
CA GLU A 403 9.84 -56.85 -41.30
C GLU A 403 9.71 -58.19 -40.58
N LYS A 404 9.00 -58.25 -39.44
CA LYS A 404 8.73 -59.51 -38.73
C LYS A 404 7.69 -60.39 -39.42
N CYS A 405 6.66 -59.80 -40.05
CA CYS A 405 5.63 -60.54 -40.78
C CYS A 405 6.11 -61.08 -42.14
N VAL A 406 7.16 -60.48 -42.72
CA VAL A 406 7.79 -60.93 -43.98
C VAL A 406 8.94 -61.92 -43.73
N ALA A 407 9.38 -62.08 -42.47
CA ALA A 407 10.39 -63.05 -42.03
C ALA A 407 9.80 -64.35 -41.45
N LEU A 408 8.51 -64.61 -41.70
CA LEU A 408 7.74 -65.80 -41.31
C LEU A 408 7.21 -66.52 -42.56
#